data_AF-A0A3D5JSY1-F1
#
_entry.id   AF-A0A3D5JSY1-F1
#
_cell.length_a   1.000
_cell.length_b   1.000
_cell.length_c   1.000
_cell.angle_alpha   90.00
_cell.angle_beta   90.00
_cell.angle_gamma   90.00
#
_symmetry.space_group_name_H-M   'P 1'
#
loop_
_entity.id
_entity.type
_entity.pdbx_description
1 polymer ?
#
loop_
_entity_poly.entity_id
_entity_poly.type
_entity_poly.pdbx_seq_one_letter_code
_entity_poly.pdbx_strand_id
1 'polypeptide(L)'
;MDLEDWSVRLKVFADATRVRLLALLEQEELTVAELSAITTLAQPRVSTHLARLKEAGLVRDRRAGVSAYYRFDDAALDPAQRALWHALSTGSDDPLLRQDAERVASVLASRAADQNWADSVAGDMERHYSPGRTWEALARTALPLLETGDVLDIASGDGVLAELVAPHAKRYVCIDTSARVVAAASERLRRLANVEVREGDMHALPFKDRSFDLVVLMHALTYAAKPAQAVAEGARVLRSGGRLLLCSLARHEHKAAV
;
A
#
# COMPACT_ATOMS: atom_id res chain seq x y z
N MET A 1 12.93 -5.65 -44.88
CA MET A 1 11.57 -5.17 -44.61
C MET A 1 10.63 -6.26 -45.07
N ASP A 2 10.07 -7.01 -44.14
CA ASP A 2 9.11 -8.08 -44.42
C ASP A 2 7.69 -7.49 -44.39
N LEU A 3 6.97 -7.57 -45.50
CA LEU A 3 5.63 -7.01 -45.62
C LEU A 3 4.61 -7.79 -44.79
N GLU A 4 4.85 -9.08 -44.53
CA GLU A 4 3.99 -9.89 -43.67
C GLU A 4 4.10 -9.45 -42.21
N ASP A 5 5.33 -9.23 -41.72
CA ASP A 5 5.59 -8.69 -40.38
C ASP A 5 4.95 -7.31 -40.17
N TRP A 6 5.12 -6.40 -41.15
CA TRP A 6 4.45 -5.09 -41.13
C TRP A 6 2.93 -5.20 -41.13
N SER A 7 2.35 -6.13 -41.89
CA SER A 7 0.91 -6.37 -41.89
C SER A 7 0.40 -6.82 -40.52
N VAL A 8 1.14 -7.73 -39.85
CA VAL A 8 0.82 -8.14 -38.48
C VAL A 8 0.92 -6.96 -37.51
N ARG A 9 2.00 -6.18 -37.57
CA ARG A 9 2.22 -5.03 -36.68
C ARG A 9 1.18 -3.93 -36.86
N LEU A 10 0.83 -3.59 -38.10
CA LEU A 10 -0.20 -2.60 -38.42
C LEU A 10 -1.58 -3.05 -37.96
N LYS A 11 -1.93 -4.34 -38.10
CA LYS A 11 -3.19 -4.87 -37.55
C LYS A 11 -3.27 -4.68 -36.03
N VAL A 12 -2.14 -4.81 -35.32
CA VAL A 12 -2.11 -4.57 -33.87
C VAL A 12 -2.35 -3.09 -33.57
N PHE A 13 -1.64 -2.18 -34.23
CA PHE A 13 -1.77 -0.74 -34.00
C PHE A 13 -3.07 -0.10 -34.52
N ALA A 14 -3.80 -0.77 -35.41
CA ALA A 14 -5.07 -0.27 -35.94
C ALA A 14 -6.23 -0.23 -34.93
N ASP A 15 -6.07 -0.78 -33.72
CA ASP A 15 -7.10 -0.79 -32.68
C ASP A 15 -6.75 0.18 -31.56
N ALA A 16 -7.62 1.18 -31.37
CA ALA A 16 -7.44 2.21 -30.37
C ALA A 16 -7.28 1.66 -28.94
N THR A 17 -7.94 0.55 -28.60
CA THR A 17 -7.79 -0.05 -27.26
C THR A 17 -6.39 -0.62 -27.07
N ARG A 18 -5.83 -1.27 -28.09
CA ARG A 18 -4.47 -1.80 -28.03
C ARG A 18 -3.44 -0.68 -27.91
N VAL A 19 -3.61 0.41 -28.66
CA VAL A 19 -2.75 1.60 -28.55
C VAL A 19 -2.81 2.20 -27.14
N ARG A 20 -4.01 2.39 -26.58
CA ARG A 20 -4.20 2.87 -25.19
C ARG A 20 -3.47 2.00 -24.17
N LEU A 21 -3.66 0.67 -24.25
CA LEU A 21 -3.00 -0.26 -23.33
C LEU A 21 -1.47 -0.21 -23.47
N LEU A 22 -0.93 -0.20 -24.69
CA LEU A 22 0.51 -0.12 -24.91
C LEU A 22 1.10 1.19 -24.38
N ALA A 23 0.40 2.32 -24.54
CA ALA A 23 0.85 3.62 -24.04
C ALA A 23 0.93 3.66 -22.50
N LEU A 24 -0.02 2.99 -21.82
CA LEU A 24 0.03 2.82 -20.37
C LEU A 24 1.18 1.90 -19.94
N LEU A 25 1.36 0.79 -20.65
CA LEU A 25 2.37 -0.24 -20.36
C LEU A 25 3.81 0.18 -20.71
N GLU A 26 3.97 1.21 -21.54
CA GLU A 26 5.25 1.86 -21.82
C GLU A 26 5.73 2.67 -20.61
N GLN A 27 4.82 3.32 -19.90
CA GLN A 27 5.13 4.13 -18.73
C GLN A 27 5.31 3.27 -17.48
N GLU A 28 4.37 2.38 -17.21
CA GLU A 28 4.26 1.67 -15.93
C GLU A 28 3.94 0.19 -16.11
N GLU A 29 4.36 -0.62 -15.14
CA GLU A 29 3.97 -2.02 -15.09
C GLU A 29 2.60 -2.17 -14.40
N LEU A 30 1.62 -2.73 -15.09
CA LEU A 30 0.21 -2.71 -14.65
C LEU A 30 -0.44 -4.10 -14.73
N THR A 31 -1.37 -4.37 -13.81
CA THR A 31 -2.22 -5.57 -13.82
C THR A 31 -3.47 -5.37 -14.67
N VAL A 32 -4.19 -6.47 -14.97
CA VAL A 32 -5.48 -6.41 -15.68
C VAL A 32 -6.51 -5.54 -14.94
N ALA A 33 -6.55 -5.63 -13.61
CA ALA A 33 -7.48 -4.85 -12.80
C ALA A 33 -7.20 -3.35 -12.88
N GLU A 34 -5.93 -2.96 -12.88
CA GLU A 34 -5.53 -1.56 -12.93
C GLU A 34 -5.69 -0.98 -14.33
N LEU A 35 -5.33 -1.73 -15.37
CA LEU A 35 -5.61 -1.35 -16.76
C LEU A 35 -7.12 -1.18 -16.99
N SER A 36 -7.94 -2.05 -16.40
CA SER A 36 -9.40 -1.95 -16.44
C SER A 36 -9.90 -0.68 -15.72
N ALA A 37 -9.37 -0.36 -14.55
CA ALA A 37 -9.71 0.86 -13.80
C ALA A 37 -9.30 2.13 -14.56
N ILE A 38 -8.09 2.16 -15.12
CA ILE A 38 -7.56 3.31 -15.88
C ILE A 38 -8.35 3.50 -17.16
N THR A 39 -8.52 2.45 -17.98
CA THR A 39 -9.16 2.57 -19.29
C THR A 39 -10.68 2.61 -19.23
N THR A 40 -11.27 2.35 -18.06
CA THR A 40 -12.73 2.17 -17.84
C THR A 40 -13.35 1.04 -18.69
N LEU A 41 -12.53 0.07 -19.09
CA LEU A 41 -12.95 -1.10 -19.84
C LEU A 41 -13.14 -2.29 -18.91
N ALA A 42 -14.04 -3.22 -19.26
CA ALA A 42 -14.21 -4.45 -18.52
C ALA A 42 -12.94 -5.34 -18.59
N GLN A 43 -12.57 -5.98 -17.47
CA GLN A 43 -11.39 -6.85 -17.38
C GLN A 43 -11.32 -7.96 -18.47
N PRO A 44 -12.43 -8.64 -18.86
CA PRO A 44 -12.38 -9.62 -19.94
C PRO A 44 -11.91 -9.02 -21.29
N ARG A 45 -12.30 -7.77 -21.56
CA ARG A 45 -11.89 -7.05 -22.77
C ARG A 45 -10.41 -6.69 -22.73
N VAL A 46 -9.93 -6.18 -21.59
CA VAL A 46 -8.51 -5.88 -21.36
C VAL A 46 -7.67 -7.15 -21.52
N SER A 47 -8.04 -8.24 -20.85
CA SER A 47 -7.35 -9.53 -20.93
C SER A 47 -7.27 -10.06 -22.37
N THR A 48 -8.37 -9.97 -23.13
CA THR A 48 -8.40 -10.38 -24.55
C THR A 48 -7.41 -9.57 -25.39
N HIS A 49 -7.32 -8.26 -25.18
CA HIS A 49 -6.36 -7.42 -25.89
C HIS A 49 -4.92 -7.71 -25.46
N LEU A 50 -4.65 -7.91 -24.16
CA LEU A 50 -3.32 -8.28 -23.66
C LEU A 50 -2.83 -9.61 -24.22
N ALA A 51 -3.71 -10.62 -24.35
CA ALA A 51 -3.37 -11.89 -24.98
C ALA A 51 -2.87 -11.69 -26.42
N ARG A 52 -3.60 -10.89 -27.22
CA ARG A 52 -3.19 -10.56 -28.60
C ARG A 52 -1.90 -9.75 -28.66
N LEU A 53 -1.70 -8.82 -27.72
CA LEU A 53 -0.46 -8.04 -27.64
C LEU A 53 0.75 -8.91 -27.27
N LYS A 54 0.54 -9.91 -26.41
CA LYS A 54 1.55 -10.90 -26.03
C LYS A 54 1.86 -11.85 -27.19
N GLU A 55 0.86 -12.33 -27.92
CA GLU A 55 1.04 -13.11 -29.16
C GLU A 55 1.84 -12.33 -30.21
N ALA A 56 1.64 -11.02 -30.30
CA ALA A 56 2.41 -10.13 -31.18
C ALA A 56 3.81 -9.76 -30.64
N GLY A 57 4.21 -10.28 -29.48
CA GLY A 57 5.51 -10.01 -28.86
C GLY A 57 5.68 -8.58 -28.34
N LEU A 58 4.61 -7.79 -28.23
CA LEU A 58 4.67 -6.39 -27.79
C LEU A 58 4.50 -6.22 -26.29
N VAL A 59 4.07 -7.26 -25.58
CA VAL A 59 3.85 -7.20 -24.14
C VAL A 59 4.49 -8.42 -23.49
N ARG A 60 5.30 -8.15 -22.46
CA ARG A 60 5.81 -9.15 -21.53
C ARG A 60 4.99 -9.13 -20.25
N ASP A 61 4.93 -10.26 -19.57
CA ASP A 61 4.33 -10.37 -18.25
C ASP A 61 5.26 -11.03 -17.23
N ARG A 62 5.09 -10.65 -15.97
CA ARG A 62 5.65 -11.37 -14.82
C ARG A 62 4.58 -11.62 -13.78
N ARG A 63 4.74 -12.67 -13.00
CA ARG A 63 3.85 -12.96 -11.86
C ARG A 63 4.45 -12.40 -10.58
N ALA A 64 3.61 -11.74 -9.77
CA ALA A 64 3.95 -11.34 -8.41
C ALA A 64 2.75 -11.60 -7.50
N GLY A 65 2.87 -12.58 -6.62
CA GLY A 65 1.76 -13.09 -5.83
C GLY A 65 0.64 -13.66 -6.71
N VAL A 66 -0.59 -13.24 -6.46
CA VAL A 66 -1.79 -13.67 -7.20
C VAL A 66 -1.98 -12.96 -8.54
N SER A 67 -1.26 -11.86 -8.77
CA SER A 67 -1.46 -10.99 -9.94
C SER A 67 -0.39 -11.19 -11.03
N ALA A 68 -0.79 -11.02 -12.28
CA ALA A 68 0.10 -10.89 -13.42
C ALA A 68 0.26 -9.41 -13.78
N TYR A 69 1.50 -8.97 -13.90
CA TYR A 69 1.90 -7.61 -14.24
C TYR A 69 2.41 -7.61 -15.67
N TYR A 70 1.99 -6.63 -16.46
CA TYR A 70 2.31 -6.51 -17.88
C TYR A 70 3.19 -5.29 -18.11
N ARG A 71 4.07 -5.35 -19.10
CA ARG A 71 4.92 -4.24 -19.55
C ARG A 71 5.08 -4.25 -21.06
N PHE A 72 5.20 -3.07 -21.66
CA PHE A 72 5.48 -2.93 -23.08
C PHE A 72 6.91 -3.44 -23.39
N ASP A 73 7.02 -4.22 -24.46
CA ASP A 73 8.28 -4.73 -24.97
C ASP A 73 8.73 -3.94 -26.19
N ASP A 74 9.33 -2.78 -25.94
CA ASP A 74 9.83 -1.91 -27.00
C ASP A 74 10.96 -2.56 -27.81
N ALA A 75 11.74 -3.47 -27.22
CA ALA A 75 12.83 -4.19 -27.87
C ALA A 75 12.36 -5.10 -29.01
N ALA A 76 11.09 -5.48 -29.02
CA ALA A 76 10.47 -6.23 -30.12
C ALA A 76 10.22 -5.38 -31.38
N LEU A 77 10.34 -4.06 -31.29
CA LEU A 77 10.15 -3.15 -32.42
C LEU A 77 11.46 -2.84 -33.14
N ASP A 78 11.45 -3.00 -34.46
CA ASP A 78 12.50 -2.45 -35.33
C ASP A 78 12.47 -0.89 -35.33
N PRO A 79 13.51 -0.20 -35.84
CA PRO A 79 13.58 1.26 -35.80
C PRO A 79 12.40 1.96 -36.48
N ALA A 80 11.86 1.39 -37.57
CA ALA A 80 10.77 1.99 -38.32
C ALA A 80 9.42 1.75 -37.62
N GLN A 81 9.19 0.56 -37.05
CA GLN A 81 8.02 0.26 -36.23
C GLN A 81 8.00 1.12 -34.95
N ARG A 82 9.17 1.36 -34.35
CA ARG A 82 9.32 2.27 -33.20
C ARG A 82 8.99 3.71 -33.56
N ALA A 83 9.43 4.18 -34.72
CA ALA A 83 9.07 5.52 -35.22
C ALA A 83 7.54 5.65 -35.42
N LEU A 84 6.89 4.62 -35.98
CA LEU A 84 5.43 4.59 -36.09
C LEU A 84 4.75 4.60 -34.72
N TRP A 85 5.23 3.79 -33.77
CA TRP A 85 4.71 3.77 -32.41
C TRP A 85 4.79 5.16 -31.76
N HIS A 86 5.94 5.83 -31.82
CA HIS A 86 6.08 7.19 -31.30
C HIS A 86 5.11 8.18 -31.95
N ALA A 87 4.93 8.09 -33.27
CA ALA A 87 3.98 8.93 -33.99
C ALA A 87 2.52 8.71 -33.50
N LEU A 88 2.16 7.47 -33.13
CA LEU A 88 0.85 7.16 -32.57
C LEU A 88 0.71 7.59 -31.11
N SER A 89 1.70 7.29 -30.27
CA SER A 89 1.61 7.48 -28.81
C SER A 89 1.84 8.92 -28.36
N THR A 90 2.69 9.67 -29.07
CA THR A 90 3.06 11.05 -28.73
C THR A 90 2.67 12.07 -29.80
N GLY A 91 2.51 11.64 -31.04
CA GLY A 91 2.13 12.49 -32.16
C GLY A 91 0.62 12.73 -32.30
N SER A 92 -0.22 12.06 -31.49
CA SER A 92 -1.67 12.25 -31.50
C SER A 92 -2.15 12.98 -30.22
N ASP A 93 -2.92 14.07 -30.38
CA ASP A 93 -3.59 14.76 -29.26
C ASP A 93 -4.93 14.07 -28.93
N ASP A 94 -4.88 12.78 -28.64
CA ASP A 94 -6.07 11.98 -28.37
C ASP A 94 -6.61 12.21 -26.94
N PRO A 95 -7.88 12.59 -26.75
CA PRO A 95 -8.46 12.82 -25.43
C PRO A 95 -8.46 11.58 -24.51
N LEU A 96 -8.60 10.37 -25.05
CA LEU A 96 -8.63 9.14 -24.24
C LEU A 96 -7.24 8.83 -23.69
N LEU A 97 -6.18 9.02 -24.49
CA LEU A 97 -4.80 8.83 -24.00
C LEU A 97 -4.46 9.80 -22.86
N ARG A 98 -4.84 11.08 -22.99
CA ARG A 98 -4.66 12.06 -21.91
C ARG A 98 -5.43 11.67 -20.64
N GLN A 99 -6.71 11.32 -20.80
CA GLN A 99 -7.55 10.97 -19.65
C GLN A 99 -7.08 9.69 -18.95
N ASP A 100 -6.63 8.69 -19.72
CA ASP A 100 -6.05 7.48 -19.15
C ASP A 100 -4.76 7.80 -18.38
N ALA A 101 -3.86 8.62 -18.93
CA ALA A 101 -2.62 9.05 -18.27
C ALA A 101 -2.89 9.79 -16.95
N GLU A 102 -3.90 10.67 -16.90
CA GLU A 102 -4.32 11.36 -15.68
C GLU A 102 -4.80 10.39 -14.59
N ARG A 103 -5.48 9.30 -14.95
CA ARG A 103 -5.96 8.29 -13.99
C ARG A 103 -4.86 7.40 -13.44
N VAL A 104 -3.72 7.24 -14.14
CA VAL A 104 -2.61 6.39 -13.70
C VAL A 104 -2.18 6.72 -12.27
N ALA A 105 -1.96 8.00 -11.98
CA ALA A 105 -1.50 8.45 -10.67
C ALA A 105 -2.45 8.02 -9.54
N SER A 106 -3.76 8.09 -9.78
CA SER A 106 -4.77 7.68 -8.78
C SER A 106 -4.76 6.17 -8.52
N VAL A 107 -4.61 5.36 -9.57
CA VAL A 107 -4.60 3.90 -9.47
C VAL A 107 -3.31 3.39 -8.84
N LEU A 108 -2.16 4.00 -9.15
CA LEU A 108 -0.90 3.69 -8.48
C LEU A 108 -0.91 4.07 -6.99
N ALA A 109 -1.55 5.18 -6.63
CA ALA A 109 -1.75 5.53 -5.23
C ALA A 109 -2.61 4.49 -4.49
N SER A 110 -3.67 3.97 -5.13
CA SER A 110 -4.46 2.85 -4.60
C SER A 110 -3.63 1.57 -4.47
N ARG A 111 -2.79 1.23 -5.47
CA ARG A 111 -1.87 0.08 -5.38
C ARG A 111 -0.93 0.18 -4.18
N ALA A 112 -0.37 1.37 -3.93
CA ALA A 112 0.52 1.58 -2.78
C ALA A 112 -0.22 1.41 -1.44
N ALA A 113 -1.51 1.75 -1.39
CA ALA A 113 -2.36 1.50 -0.23
C ALA A 113 -2.76 0.03 -0.07
N ASP A 114 -3.04 -0.68 -1.18
CA ASP A 114 -3.38 -2.11 -1.17
C ASP A 114 -2.15 -3.00 -0.89
N GLN A 115 -0.95 -2.54 -1.22
CA GLN A 115 0.32 -3.13 -0.81
C GLN A 115 0.73 -2.63 0.59
N ASN A 116 -0.21 -2.65 1.56
CA ASN A 116 0.10 -2.37 2.94
C ASN A 116 1.24 -3.30 3.40
N TRP A 117 2.44 -2.74 3.58
CA TRP A 117 3.62 -3.47 4.07
C TRP A 117 3.26 -4.31 5.29
N ALA A 118 2.44 -3.77 6.19
CA ALA A 118 1.96 -4.44 7.38
C ALA A 118 1.26 -5.78 7.11
N ASP A 119 0.48 -5.89 6.02
CA ASP A 119 -0.20 -7.12 5.62
C ASP A 119 0.77 -8.16 5.05
N SER A 120 1.88 -7.71 4.46
CA SER A 120 2.90 -8.61 3.89
C SER A 120 3.79 -9.24 4.95
N VAL A 121 3.96 -8.59 6.10
CA VAL A 121 4.84 -9.03 7.19
C VAL A 121 4.08 -9.39 8.49
N ALA A 122 2.75 -9.44 8.46
CA ALA A 122 1.92 -9.73 9.62
C ALA A 122 2.34 -11.04 10.31
N GLY A 123 2.67 -10.96 11.61
CA GLY A 123 3.13 -12.11 12.42
C GLY A 123 4.64 -12.33 12.42
N ASP A 124 5.35 -11.74 11.46
CA ASP A 124 6.82 -11.75 11.36
C ASP A 124 7.37 -10.31 11.36
N MET A 125 6.63 -9.31 11.87
CA MET A 125 7.09 -7.91 11.86
C MET A 125 8.38 -7.74 12.66
N GLU A 126 8.58 -8.56 13.70
CA GLU A 126 9.80 -8.67 14.50
C GLU A 126 11.03 -9.18 13.71
N ARG A 127 10.83 -9.81 12.55
CA ARG A 127 11.91 -10.33 11.70
C ARG A 127 12.23 -9.43 10.51
N HIS A 128 11.31 -8.53 10.17
CA HIS A 128 11.46 -7.60 9.06
C HIS A 128 11.94 -6.23 9.54
N TYR A 129 12.89 -5.66 8.81
CA TYR A 129 13.40 -4.32 9.11
C TYR A 129 12.29 -3.28 8.88
N SER A 130 12.16 -2.36 9.84
CA SER A 130 11.33 -1.17 9.72
C SER A 130 12.20 0.04 10.09
N PRO A 131 12.27 1.09 9.25
CA PRO A 131 13.04 2.29 9.56
C PRO A 131 12.62 2.86 10.91
N GLY A 132 13.60 3.07 11.79
CA GLY A 132 13.31 3.56 13.14
C GLY A 132 12.70 2.52 14.08
N ARG A 133 12.92 1.21 13.85
CA ARG A 133 12.64 0.13 14.81
C ARG A 133 13.22 0.48 16.19
N THR A 134 12.38 1.06 17.04
CA THR A 134 12.77 1.55 18.37
C THR A 134 11.90 0.94 19.46
N TRP A 135 10.94 0.06 19.15
CA TRP A 135 9.98 -0.46 20.13
C TRP A 135 10.65 -1.10 21.34
N GLU A 136 11.68 -1.94 21.17
CA GLU A 136 12.36 -2.54 22.32
C GLU A 136 13.16 -1.50 23.13
N ALA A 137 13.90 -0.62 22.46
CA ALA A 137 14.64 0.44 23.13
C ALA A 137 13.70 1.37 23.90
N LEU A 138 12.62 1.82 23.25
CA LEU A 138 11.59 2.66 23.82
C LEU A 138 10.86 1.97 24.96
N ALA A 139 10.46 0.70 24.83
CA ALA A 139 9.86 -0.04 25.92
C ALA A 139 10.82 -0.06 27.13
N ARG A 140 12.08 -0.44 26.92
CA ARG A 140 13.06 -0.53 28.01
C ARG A 140 13.41 0.82 28.65
N THR A 141 13.40 1.92 27.89
CA THR A 141 13.74 3.25 28.43
C THR A 141 12.54 4.03 28.95
N ALA A 142 11.37 3.88 28.34
CA ALA A 142 10.17 4.64 28.68
C ALA A 142 9.34 3.95 29.75
N LEU A 143 9.28 2.61 29.80
CA LEU A 143 8.51 1.87 30.81
C LEU A 143 8.82 2.30 32.25
N PRO A 144 10.10 2.51 32.66
CA PRO A 144 10.41 2.95 34.02
C PRO A 144 9.92 4.36 34.36
N LEU A 145 9.57 5.16 33.35
CA LEU A 145 9.17 6.56 33.49
C LEU A 145 7.66 6.77 33.34
N LEU A 146 6.90 5.71 33.09
CA LEU A 146 5.48 5.79 32.75
C LEU A 146 4.62 5.05 33.77
N GLU A 147 3.58 5.73 34.24
CA GLU A 147 2.43 5.08 34.86
C GLU A 147 1.49 4.63 33.73
N THR A 148 1.54 3.34 33.39
CA THR A 148 0.87 2.76 32.22
C THR A 148 -0.64 2.71 32.37
N GLY A 149 -1.15 2.28 33.53
CA GLY A 149 -2.58 2.16 33.81
C GLY A 149 -3.34 1.38 32.73
N ASP A 150 -4.43 1.95 32.22
CA ASP A 150 -5.09 1.50 30.99
C ASP A 150 -4.38 2.11 29.76
N VAL A 151 -3.83 1.25 28.91
CA VAL A 151 -3.07 1.64 27.71
C VAL A 151 -3.91 1.40 26.44
N LEU A 152 -3.86 2.35 25.50
CA LEU A 152 -4.29 2.17 24.12
C LEU A 152 -3.09 2.28 23.17
N ASP A 153 -2.88 1.26 22.35
CA ASP A 153 -1.86 1.19 21.32
C ASP A 153 -2.52 1.29 19.94
N ILE A 154 -2.28 2.41 19.26
CA ILE A 154 -2.93 2.76 18.00
C ILE A 154 -2.00 2.41 16.84
N ALA A 155 -2.54 1.67 15.85
CA ALA A 155 -1.75 0.97 14.84
C ALA A 155 -0.68 0.09 15.48
N SER A 156 -1.14 -0.78 16.39
CA SER A 156 -0.28 -1.63 17.23
C SER A 156 0.57 -2.63 16.45
N GLY A 157 0.30 -2.82 15.15
CA GLY A 157 0.92 -3.86 14.36
C GLY A 157 0.56 -5.25 14.90
N ASP A 158 1.45 -6.21 14.67
CA ASP A 158 1.29 -7.61 15.10
C ASP A 158 1.56 -7.83 16.61
N GLY A 159 1.65 -6.76 17.41
CA GLY A 159 1.65 -6.84 18.87
C GLY A 159 3.02 -6.91 19.55
N VAL A 160 4.14 -6.74 18.83
CA VAL A 160 5.49 -6.83 19.43
C VAL A 160 5.69 -5.86 20.60
N LEU A 161 5.21 -4.62 20.50
CA LEU A 161 5.31 -3.67 21.61
C LEU A 161 4.39 -4.06 22.78
N ALA A 162 3.17 -4.48 22.47
CA ALA A 162 2.20 -4.94 23.46
C ALA A 162 2.75 -6.10 24.30
N GLU A 163 3.48 -7.03 23.69
CA GLU A 163 4.13 -8.15 24.39
C GLU A 163 5.13 -7.69 25.47
N LEU A 164 5.82 -6.57 25.22
CA LEU A 164 6.80 -5.98 26.16
C LEU A 164 6.14 -5.11 27.24
N VAL A 165 5.09 -4.38 26.89
CA VAL A 165 4.49 -3.35 27.76
C VAL A 165 3.33 -3.90 28.58
N ALA A 166 2.51 -4.81 28.03
CA ALA A 166 1.32 -5.33 28.69
C ALA A 166 1.57 -5.93 30.08
N PRO A 167 2.68 -6.64 30.38
CA PRO A 167 2.95 -7.12 31.74
C PRO A 167 3.03 -6.02 32.80
N HIS A 168 3.25 -4.78 32.39
CA HIS A 168 3.36 -3.61 33.26
C HIS A 168 2.09 -2.75 33.23
N ALA A 169 1.04 -3.12 32.48
CA ALA A 169 -0.20 -2.37 32.33
C ALA A 169 -1.37 -3.05 33.06
N LYS A 170 -2.35 -2.26 33.51
CA LYS A 170 -3.61 -2.80 34.06
C LYS A 170 -4.46 -3.43 32.96
N ARG A 171 -4.53 -2.76 31.81
CA ARG A 171 -5.23 -3.20 30.60
C ARG A 171 -4.49 -2.65 29.40
N TYR A 172 -4.35 -3.44 28.34
CA TYR A 172 -3.67 -3.02 27.12
C TYR A 172 -4.56 -3.30 25.92
N VAL A 173 -4.98 -2.26 25.20
CA VAL A 173 -5.85 -2.37 24.03
C VAL A 173 -5.06 -2.06 22.78
N CYS A 174 -5.01 -2.99 21.84
CA CYS A 174 -4.41 -2.87 20.53
C CYS A 174 -5.50 -2.55 19.49
N ILE A 175 -5.30 -1.51 18.68
CA ILE A 175 -6.14 -1.19 17.52
C ILE A 175 -5.26 -1.18 16.27
N ASP A 176 -5.69 -1.89 15.23
CA ASP A 176 -5.09 -1.81 13.90
C ASP A 176 -6.19 -1.86 12.82
N THR A 177 -5.96 -1.26 11.65
CA THR A 177 -6.96 -1.24 10.58
C THR A 177 -6.97 -2.52 9.76
N SER A 178 -5.92 -3.33 9.83
CA SER A 178 -5.80 -4.56 9.05
C SER A 178 -6.29 -5.77 9.82
N ALA A 179 -7.33 -6.43 9.28
CA ALA A 179 -7.82 -7.70 9.81
C ALA A 179 -6.72 -8.79 9.90
N ARG A 180 -5.76 -8.79 8.97
CA ARG A 180 -4.65 -9.77 8.97
C ARG A 180 -3.67 -9.49 10.11
N VAL A 181 -3.31 -8.22 10.31
CA VAL A 181 -2.44 -7.79 11.40
C VAL A 181 -3.11 -8.04 12.75
N VAL A 182 -4.40 -7.73 12.87
CA VAL A 182 -5.22 -8.03 14.05
C VAL A 182 -5.24 -9.52 14.37
N ALA A 183 -5.40 -10.39 13.37
CA ALA A 183 -5.37 -11.84 13.57
C ALA A 183 -4.00 -12.31 14.07
N ALA A 184 -2.91 -11.81 13.49
CA ALA A 184 -1.55 -12.13 13.91
C ALA A 184 -1.25 -11.65 15.35
N ALA A 185 -1.63 -10.41 15.68
CA ALA A 185 -1.52 -9.86 17.03
C ALA A 185 -2.33 -10.66 18.05
N SER A 186 -3.54 -11.07 17.69
CA SER A 186 -4.40 -11.88 18.54
C SER A 186 -3.77 -13.23 18.87
N GLU A 187 -3.15 -13.89 17.89
CA GLU A 187 -2.44 -15.16 18.13
C GLU A 187 -1.18 -14.96 18.98
N ARG A 188 -0.36 -13.94 18.69
CA ARG A 188 0.84 -13.60 19.48
C ARG A 188 0.49 -13.35 20.95
N LEU A 189 -0.52 -12.51 21.18
CA LEU A 189 -0.84 -11.97 22.49
C LEU A 189 -1.83 -12.86 23.28
N ARG A 190 -2.26 -14.00 22.73
CA ARG A 190 -3.29 -14.87 23.33
C ARG A 190 -3.02 -15.32 24.78
N ARG A 191 -1.76 -15.31 25.21
CA ARG A 191 -1.36 -15.71 26.58
C ARG A 191 -1.44 -14.57 27.60
N LEU A 192 -1.63 -13.34 27.16
CA LEU A 192 -1.69 -12.16 27.99
C LEU A 192 -3.15 -11.80 28.27
N ALA A 193 -3.62 -12.15 29.47
CA ALA A 193 -5.05 -12.02 29.83
C ALA A 193 -5.54 -10.56 29.94
N ASN A 194 -4.64 -9.59 30.06
CA ASN A 194 -4.96 -8.17 30.16
C ASN A 194 -4.88 -7.44 28.80
N VAL A 195 -4.66 -8.18 27.71
CA VAL A 195 -4.56 -7.62 26.35
C VAL A 195 -5.85 -7.87 25.58
N GLU A 196 -6.30 -6.85 24.87
CA GLU A 196 -7.39 -6.92 23.91
C GLU A 196 -6.92 -6.42 22.55
N VAL A 197 -7.23 -7.14 21.48
CA VAL A 197 -6.90 -6.74 20.11
C VAL A 197 -8.19 -6.52 19.33
N ARG A 198 -8.30 -5.38 18.64
CA ARG A 198 -9.48 -4.99 17.86
C ARG A 198 -9.08 -4.41 16.51
N GLU A 199 -9.94 -4.63 15.52
CA GLU A 199 -9.90 -3.86 14.28
C GLU A 199 -10.50 -2.47 14.51
N GLY A 200 -9.87 -1.42 13.99
CA GLY A 200 -10.39 -0.05 14.09
C GLY A 200 -9.56 1.01 13.37
N ASP A 201 -10.22 2.12 13.04
CA ASP A 201 -9.60 3.29 12.41
C ASP A 201 -9.11 4.28 13.48
N MET A 202 -7.84 4.65 13.40
CA MET A 202 -7.22 5.64 14.29
C MET A 202 -7.84 7.04 14.20
N HIS A 203 -8.56 7.35 13.12
CA HIS A 203 -9.20 8.66 12.92
C HIS A 203 -10.60 8.74 13.54
N ALA A 204 -11.16 7.62 14.01
CA ALA A 204 -12.48 7.53 14.61
C ALA A 204 -12.51 6.40 15.67
N LEU A 205 -11.84 6.62 16.80
CA LEU A 205 -11.63 5.59 17.79
C LEU A 205 -12.94 5.19 18.49
N PRO A 206 -13.29 3.90 18.59
CA PRO A 206 -14.55 3.41 19.16
C PRO A 206 -14.52 3.40 20.70
N PHE A 207 -13.92 4.42 21.31
CA PHE A 207 -13.79 4.56 22.76
C PHE A 207 -14.42 5.87 23.24
N LYS A 208 -14.92 5.83 24.47
CA LYS A 208 -15.40 7.03 25.15
C LYS A 208 -14.24 7.96 25.47
N ASP A 209 -14.53 9.25 25.59
CA ASP A 209 -13.57 10.24 26.06
C ASP A 209 -12.98 9.80 27.42
N ARG A 210 -11.70 10.13 27.64
CA ARG A 210 -11.03 9.91 28.95
C ARG A 210 -11.08 8.45 29.44
N SER A 211 -10.79 7.50 28.56
CA SER A 211 -10.82 6.06 28.84
C SER A 211 -9.45 5.43 29.11
N PHE A 212 -8.35 6.14 28.85
CA PHE A 212 -6.98 5.60 28.95
C PHE A 212 -6.05 6.55 29.72
N ASP A 213 -5.06 5.97 30.39
CA ASP A 213 -4.00 6.69 31.10
C ASP A 213 -2.81 6.96 30.17
N LEU A 214 -2.53 6.02 29.26
CA LEU A 214 -1.48 6.10 28.26
C LEU A 214 -2.04 5.77 26.87
N VAL A 215 -1.72 6.61 25.90
CA VAL A 215 -1.93 6.33 24.47
C VAL A 215 -0.58 6.25 23.80
N VAL A 216 -0.41 5.24 22.94
CA VAL A 216 0.82 4.96 22.20
C VAL A 216 0.55 5.07 20.71
N LEU A 217 1.39 5.84 20.01
CA LEU A 217 1.41 6.01 18.55
C LEU A 217 2.85 5.78 18.08
N MET A 218 3.20 4.52 17.81
CA MET A 218 4.54 4.14 17.38
C MET A 218 4.60 3.93 15.87
N HIS A 219 5.22 4.88 15.17
CA HIS A 219 5.37 4.92 13.70
C HIS A 219 4.06 4.90 12.91
N ALA A 220 2.92 5.04 13.59
CA ALA A 220 1.59 5.08 13.01
C ALA A 220 1.37 6.28 12.08
N LEU A 221 1.82 7.47 12.50
CA LEU A 221 1.51 8.72 11.79
C LEU A 221 2.13 8.82 10.39
N THR A 222 3.19 8.05 10.11
CA THR A 222 3.81 7.98 8.78
C THR A 222 2.82 7.43 7.73
N TYR A 223 1.87 6.60 8.17
CA TYR A 223 0.85 5.97 7.32
C TYR A 223 -0.53 6.63 7.46
N ALA A 224 -0.68 7.62 8.34
CA ALA A 224 -1.96 8.25 8.60
C ALA A 224 -2.31 9.25 7.48
N ALA A 225 -3.49 9.08 6.87
CA ALA A 225 -4.01 10.04 5.89
C ALA A 225 -4.28 11.42 6.51
N LYS A 226 -4.66 11.47 7.80
CA LYS A 226 -4.93 12.71 8.55
C LYS A 226 -4.24 12.68 9.91
N PRO A 227 -2.90 12.89 9.97
CA PRO A 227 -2.14 12.73 11.22
C PRO A 227 -2.64 13.60 12.38
N ALA A 228 -3.05 14.85 12.09
CA ALA A 228 -3.59 15.76 13.10
C ALA A 228 -4.89 15.22 13.73
N GLN A 229 -5.75 14.57 12.94
CA GLN A 229 -6.98 13.95 13.43
C GLN A 229 -6.68 12.72 14.31
N ALA A 230 -5.72 11.88 13.92
CA ALA A 230 -5.29 10.74 14.73
C ALA A 230 -4.73 11.17 16.10
N VAL A 231 -3.93 12.24 16.13
CA VAL A 231 -3.43 12.82 17.40
C VAL A 231 -4.58 13.40 18.24
N ALA A 232 -5.53 14.09 17.61
CA ALA A 232 -6.70 14.64 18.31
C ALA A 232 -7.57 13.54 18.93
N GLU A 233 -7.79 12.44 18.21
CA GLU A 233 -8.51 11.26 18.73
C GLU A 233 -7.76 10.60 19.89
N GLY A 234 -6.43 10.44 19.77
CA GLY A 234 -5.59 9.97 20.87
C GLY A 234 -5.69 10.87 22.11
N ALA A 235 -5.69 12.19 21.93
CA ALA A 235 -5.87 13.15 23.02
C ALA A 235 -7.27 13.10 23.65
N ARG A 236 -8.32 12.91 22.85
CA ARG A 236 -9.72 12.81 23.32
C ARG A 236 -9.92 11.64 24.29
N VAL A 237 -9.32 10.50 23.99
CA VAL A 237 -9.48 9.28 24.80
C VAL A 237 -8.57 9.25 26.04
N LEU A 238 -7.64 10.21 26.18
CA LEU A 238 -6.80 10.34 27.37
C LEU A 238 -7.55 10.96 28.55
N ARG A 239 -7.34 10.39 29.74
CA ARG A 239 -7.80 10.97 31.01
C ARG A 239 -7.05 12.26 31.33
N SER A 240 -7.60 13.05 32.25
CA SER A 240 -6.88 14.21 32.81
C SER A 240 -5.57 13.74 33.44
N GLY A 241 -4.44 14.31 33.01
CA GLY A 241 -3.11 13.89 33.45
C GLY A 241 -2.53 12.69 32.70
N GLY A 242 -3.29 12.07 31.79
CA GLY A 242 -2.80 11.01 30.91
C GLY A 242 -1.68 11.47 29.98
N ARG A 243 -0.99 10.51 29.35
CA ARG A 243 0.17 10.78 28.49
C ARG A 243 -0.02 10.19 27.10
N LEU A 244 0.44 10.94 26.10
CA LEU A 244 0.60 10.46 24.74
C LEU A 244 2.09 10.18 24.49
N LEU A 245 2.42 8.94 24.16
CA LEU A 245 3.75 8.55 23.69
C LEU A 245 3.71 8.39 22.18
N LEU A 246 4.48 9.23 21.48
CA LEU A 246 4.45 9.31 20.02
C LEU A 246 5.87 9.24 19.46
N CYS A 247 6.07 8.35 18.49
CA CYS A 247 7.29 8.28 17.68
C CYS A 247 6.89 8.22 16.21
N SER A 248 7.53 9.01 15.36
CA SER A 248 7.30 9.00 13.91
C SER A 248 8.57 9.44 13.19
N LEU A 249 8.63 9.21 11.88
CA LEU A 249 9.76 9.63 11.07
C LEU A 249 9.69 11.13 10.80
N ALA A 250 10.85 11.78 10.86
CA ALA A 250 10.99 13.12 10.30
C ALA A 250 10.76 13.09 8.79
N ARG A 251 10.38 14.24 8.21
CA ARG A 251 10.22 14.36 6.76
C ARG A 251 11.48 13.88 6.05
N HIS A 252 11.31 13.00 5.08
CA HIS A 252 12.39 12.42 4.27
C HIS A 252 11.99 12.30 2.80
N GLU A 253 12.97 12.07 1.93
CA GLU A 253 12.77 11.91 0.49
C GLU A 253 12.66 10.44 0.04
N HIS A 254 12.89 9.49 0.94
CA HIS A 254 12.76 8.06 0.64
C HIS A 254 11.30 7.70 0.30
N LYS A 255 11.09 6.98 -0.81
CA LYS A 255 9.76 6.62 -1.34
C LYS A 255 9.43 5.13 -1.27
N ALA A 256 10.38 4.27 -0.88
CA ALA A 256 10.19 2.83 -0.72
C ALA A 256 11.12 2.27 0.37
N ALA A 257 10.68 1.21 1.05
CA ALA A 257 11.56 0.38 1.87
C ALA A 257 12.45 -0.47 0.96
N VAL A 258 13.76 -0.52 1.25
CA VAL A 258 14.73 -1.38 0.56
C VAL A 258 14.59 -2.81 1.06
#